data_AF-A0A4Y4B2Z6-F1
#
_entry.id   AF-A0A4Y4B2Z6-F1
#
_cell.length_a   1.000
_cell.length_b   1.000
_cell.length_c   1.000
_cell.angle_alpha   90.00
_cell.angle_beta   90.00
_cell.angle_gamma   90.00
#
_symmetry.space_group_name_H-M   'P 1'
#
loop_
_entity.id
_entity.type
_entity.pdbx_description
1 polymer ?
#
loop_
_entity_poly.entity_id
_entity_poly.type
_entity_poly.pdbx_seq_one_letter_code
_entity_poly.pdbx_strand_id
1 'polypeptide(L)'
;MAVYKNQNTELDKAIARLETDRDLKLEELKEQLSLTYESIKPVNILRESMEDFNNAPDVKNNLLQILVSITGGYLSKKLVLGKSNSFFKKIAGYLLQYGMTTFIAKKTNPNP
;
A
#
# COMPACT_ATOMS: atom_id res chain seq x y z
N MET A 1 62.01 33.98 -14.71
CA MET A 1 60.63 34.48 -14.47
C MET A 1 59.59 33.97 -15.48
N ALA A 2 59.92 33.77 -16.77
CA ALA A 2 58.94 33.30 -17.78
C ALA A 2 58.42 31.87 -17.57
N VAL A 3 59.22 30.95 -17.03
CA VAL A 3 58.87 29.54 -16.83
C VAL A 3 57.77 29.35 -15.77
N TYR A 4 57.84 30.07 -14.64
CA TYR A 4 56.82 30.01 -13.59
C TYR A 4 55.45 30.52 -14.06
N LYS A 5 55.44 31.53 -14.95
CA LYS A 5 54.20 32.05 -15.54
C LYS A 5 53.50 30.99 -16.39
N ASN A 6 54.25 30.20 -17.16
CA ASN A 6 53.72 29.11 -17.99
C ASN A 6 53.09 28.00 -17.12
N GLN A 7 53.79 27.57 -16.06
CA GLN A 7 53.29 26.54 -15.13
C GLN A 7 52.00 26.96 -14.43
N ASN A 8 51.90 28.22 -13.98
CA ASN A 8 50.67 28.75 -13.40
C ASN A 8 49.53 28.78 -14.43
N THR A 9 49.83 29.11 -15.68
CA THR A 9 48.81 29.13 -16.75
C THR A 9 48.27 27.73 -17.05
N GLU A 10 49.12 26.70 -16.99
CA GLU A 10 48.70 25.30 -17.14
C GLU A 10 47.88 24.82 -15.94
N LEU A 11 48.26 25.20 -14.72
CA LEU A 11 47.48 24.96 -13.50
C LEU A 11 46.08 25.59 -13.59
N ASP A 12 45.98 26.86 -13.99
CA ASP A 12 44.69 27.56 -14.11
C ASP A 12 43.77 26.89 -15.13
N LYS A 13 44.32 26.44 -16.27
CA LYS A 13 43.55 25.66 -17.25
C LYS A 13 43.07 24.32 -16.69
N ALA A 14 43.93 23.63 -15.94
CA ALA A 14 43.58 22.36 -15.32
C ALA A 14 42.47 22.57 -14.27
N ILE A 15 42.55 23.62 -13.46
CA ILE A 15 41.53 23.99 -12.48
C ILE A 15 40.19 24.28 -13.19
N ALA A 16 40.19 25.14 -14.20
CA ALA A 16 38.97 25.48 -14.93
C ALA A 16 38.31 24.25 -15.59
N ARG A 17 39.12 23.33 -16.12
CA ARG A 17 38.63 22.06 -16.67
C ARG A 17 38.01 21.19 -15.57
N LEU A 18 38.70 21.03 -14.44
CA LEU A 18 38.21 20.21 -13.33
C LEU A 18 36.95 20.79 -12.68
N GLU A 19 36.82 22.11 -12.62
CA GLU A 19 35.60 22.78 -12.15
C GLU A 19 34.42 22.50 -13.08
N THR A 20 34.63 22.63 -14.38
CA THR A 20 33.61 22.30 -15.39
C THR A 20 33.19 20.83 -15.30
N ASP A 21 34.14 19.91 -15.22
CA ASP A 21 33.86 18.48 -15.08
C ASP A 21 33.13 18.16 -13.77
N ARG A 22 33.47 18.86 -12.68
CA ARG A 22 32.82 18.70 -11.38
C ARG A 22 31.37 19.16 -11.43
N ASP A 23 31.10 20.32 -12.05
CA ASP A 23 29.75 20.86 -12.13
C ASP A 23 28.84 19.97 -12.98
N LEU A 24 29.34 19.46 -14.12
CA LEU A 24 28.63 18.50 -14.96
C LEU A 24 28.28 17.22 -14.21
N LYS A 25 29.24 16.63 -13.48
CA LYS A 25 29.01 15.42 -12.68
C LYS A 25 28.00 15.66 -11.56
N LEU A 26 28.00 16.85 -10.97
CA LEU A 26 27.08 17.20 -9.89
C LEU A 26 25.64 17.32 -10.43
N GLU A 27 25.48 17.87 -11.63
CA GLU A 27 24.20 17.92 -12.32
C GLU A 27 23.67 16.51 -12.65
N GLU A 28 24.52 15.66 -13.25
CA GLU A 28 24.17 14.26 -13.53
C GLU A 28 23.78 13.49 -12.26
N LEU A 29 24.52 13.69 -11.17
CA LEU A 29 24.21 13.05 -9.88
C LEU A 29 22.87 13.50 -9.32
N LYS A 30 22.52 14.79 -9.46
CA LYS A 30 21.20 15.31 -9.04
C LYS A 30 20.07 14.70 -9.87
N GLU A 31 20.28 14.54 -11.17
CA GLU A 31 19.31 13.92 -12.05
C GLU A 31 19.09 12.45 -11.68
N GLN A 32 20.18 11.67 -11.53
CA GLN A 32 20.10 10.27 -11.09
C GLN A 32 19.46 10.13 -9.71
N LEU A 33 19.76 11.03 -8.77
CA LEU A 33 19.13 11.04 -7.45
C LEU A 33 17.63 11.30 -7.57
N SER A 34 17.21 12.26 -8.40
CA SER A 34 15.79 12.53 -8.62
C SER A 34 15.08 11.33 -9.25
N LEU A 35 15.67 10.71 -10.27
CA LEU A 35 15.11 9.51 -10.91
C LEU A 35 15.00 8.35 -9.92
N THR A 36 16.05 8.12 -9.13
CA THR A 36 16.05 7.09 -8.09
C THR A 36 14.97 7.38 -7.04
N TYR A 37 14.88 8.64 -6.58
CA TYR A 37 13.87 9.07 -5.63
C TYR A 37 12.45 8.85 -6.16
N GLU A 38 12.18 9.21 -7.42
CA GLU A 38 10.92 8.93 -8.08
C GLU A 38 10.66 7.41 -8.15
N SER A 39 11.64 6.58 -8.53
CA SER A 39 11.47 5.13 -8.67
C SER A 39 11.11 4.42 -7.36
N ILE A 40 11.67 4.88 -6.22
CA ILE A 40 11.38 4.29 -4.91
C ILE A 40 10.10 4.83 -4.28
N LYS A 41 9.41 5.80 -4.91
CA LYS A 41 8.11 6.25 -4.41
C LYS A 41 7.17 5.05 -4.38
N PRO A 42 6.46 4.82 -3.25
CA PRO A 42 5.54 3.69 -3.14
C PRO A 42 4.53 3.62 -4.28
N VAL A 43 4.11 4.78 -4.82
CA VAL A 43 3.20 4.85 -5.97
C VAL A 43 3.77 4.18 -7.22
N ASN A 44 5.06 4.37 -7.53
CA ASN A 44 5.70 3.78 -8.70
C ASN A 44 5.96 2.29 -8.51
N ILE A 45 6.39 1.87 -7.31
CA ILE A 45 6.53 0.46 -6.92
C ILE A 45 5.20 -0.27 -7.03
N LEU A 46 4.11 0.34 -6.54
CA LEU A 46 2.77 -0.23 -6.62
C LEU A 46 2.27 -0.28 -8.06
N ARG A 47 2.66 0.66 -8.93
CA ARG A 47 2.26 0.68 -10.34
C ARG A 47 2.90 -0.47 -11.11
N GLU A 48 4.20 -0.67 -10.94
CA GLU A 48 4.92 -1.83 -11.51
C GLU A 48 4.39 -3.15 -10.92
N SER A 49 4.19 -3.21 -9.61
CA SER A 49 3.58 -4.38 -8.96
C SER A 49 2.17 -4.63 -9.50
N MET A 50 1.33 -3.61 -9.71
CA MET A 50 -0.03 -3.80 -10.23
C MET A 50 -0.04 -4.33 -11.68
N GLU A 51 0.92 -3.92 -12.50
CA GLU A 51 1.08 -4.42 -13.86
C GLU A 51 1.46 -5.91 -13.86
N ASP A 52 2.40 -6.31 -13.01
CA ASP A 52 2.78 -7.72 -12.80
C ASP A 52 1.64 -8.54 -12.18
N PHE A 53 0.88 -7.96 -11.25
CA PHE A 53 -0.25 -8.61 -10.58
C PHE A 53 -1.42 -8.89 -11.55
N ASN A 54 -1.59 -8.10 -12.61
CA ASN A 54 -2.68 -8.29 -13.57
C ASN A 54 -2.41 -9.45 -14.56
N ASN A 55 -1.12 -9.72 -14.82
CA ASN A 55 -0.65 -10.70 -15.80
C ASN A 55 -0.47 -12.12 -15.21
N ALA A 56 -0.44 -12.28 -13.88
CA ALA A 56 -0.26 -13.57 -13.21
C ALA A 56 -1.57 -14.12 -12.58
N PRO A 57 -2.13 -15.25 -13.05
CA PRO A 57 -3.37 -15.82 -12.51
C PRO A 57 -3.28 -16.21 -11.02
N ASP A 58 -2.12 -16.64 -10.53
CA ASP A 58 -1.91 -16.99 -9.12
C ASP A 58 -2.01 -15.79 -8.17
N VAL A 59 -1.67 -14.60 -8.66
CA VAL A 59 -1.68 -13.37 -7.87
C VAL A 59 -3.11 -12.88 -7.61
N LYS A 60 -4.02 -13.07 -8.57
CA LYS A 60 -5.45 -12.74 -8.40
C LYS A 60 -6.09 -13.56 -7.27
N ASN A 61 -5.74 -14.84 -7.16
CA ASN A 61 -6.21 -15.71 -6.08
C ASN A 61 -5.68 -15.24 -4.71
N ASN A 62 -4.41 -14.87 -4.64
CA ASN A 62 -3.81 -14.33 -3.41
C ASN A 62 -4.43 -12.99 -2.99
N LEU A 63 -4.73 -12.09 -3.93
CA LEU A 63 -5.42 -10.83 -3.64
C LEU A 63 -6.83 -11.04 -3.08
N LEU A 64 -7.60 -11.96 -3.67
CA LEU A 64 -8.93 -12.30 -3.15
C LEU A 64 -8.83 -12.87 -1.74
N GLN A 65 -7.85 -13.74 -1.49
CA GLN A 65 -7.62 -14.30 -0.15
C GLN A 65 -7.21 -13.21 0.86
N ILE A 66 -6.34 -12.27 0.48
CA ILE A 66 -5.97 -11.11 1.30
C ILE A 66 -7.20 -10.24 1.59
N LEU A 67 -7.98 -9.90 0.57
CA LEU A 67 -9.18 -9.08 0.71
C LEU A 67 -10.19 -9.74 1.66
N VAL A 68 -10.45 -11.03 1.49
CA VAL A 68 -11.33 -11.84 2.36
C VAL A 68 -10.77 -11.91 3.78
N SER A 69 -9.46 -12.05 3.95
CA SER A 69 -8.83 -12.12 5.28
C SER A 69 -8.91 -10.78 6.01
N ILE A 70 -8.72 -9.66 5.30
CA ILE A 70 -8.81 -8.31 5.85
C ILE A 70 -10.26 -7.96 6.19
N THR A 71 -11.18 -8.15 5.24
CA THR A 71 -12.61 -7.84 5.48
C THR A 71 -13.20 -8.79 6.51
N GLY A 72 -12.93 -10.09 6.41
CA GLY A 72 -13.33 -11.10 7.38
C GLY A 72 -12.77 -10.82 8.77
N GLY A 73 -11.47 -10.51 8.88
CA GLY A 73 -10.82 -10.16 10.15
C GLY A 73 -11.36 -8.87 10.77
N TYR A 74 -11.62 -7.84 9.96
CA TYR A 74 -12.20 -6.57 10.43
C TYR A 74 -13.65 -6.74 10.89
N LEU A 75 -14.48 -7.44 10.11
CA LEU A 75 -15.86 -7.75 10.49
C LEU A 75 -15.89 -8.63 11.74
N SER A 76 -15.05 -9.66 11.80
CA SER A 76 -14.89 -10.52 12.98
C SER A 76 -14.49 -9.69 14.21
N LYS A 77 -13.48 -8.83 14.11
CA LYS A 77 -13.08 -7.93 15.20
C LYS A 77 -14.21 -7.00 15.63
N LYS A 78 -14.97 -6.44 14.69
CA LYS A 78 -16.10 -5.55 14.99
C LYS A 78 -17.26 -6.28 15.68
N LEU A 79 -17.51 -7.54 15.30
CA LEU A 79 -18.55 -8.38 15.88
C LEU A 79 -18.15 -9.00 17.23
N VAL A 80 -16.86 -9.34 17.42
CA VAL A 80 -16.34 -10.03 18.62
C VAL A 80 -15.82 -9.05 19.67
N LEU A 81 -15.06 -8.02 19.28
CA LEU A 81 -14.33 -7.12 20.19
C LEU A 81 -14.93 -5.70 20.29
N GLY A 82 -15.78 -5.27 19.35
CA GLY A 82 -16.49 -3.98 19.46
C GLY A 82 -17.55 -4.00 20.57
N LYS A 83 -18.20 -2.87 20.89
CA LYS A 83 -19.43 -2.78 21.72
C LYS A 83 -20.64 -3.49 21.05
N SER A 84 -20.42 -4.68 20.49
CA SER A 84 -21.32 -5.60 19.80
C SER A 84 -22.33 -6.28 20.72
N ASN A 85 -22.29 -5.98 22.02
CA ASN A 85 -23.26 -6.45 23.01
C ASN A 85 -24.71 -6.16 22.59
N SER A 86 -24.97 -5.22 21.66
CA SER A 86 -26.33 -4.93 21.17
C SER A 86 -26.66 -5.59 19.84
N PHE A 87 -25.74 -5.71 18.86
CA PHE A 87 -26.08 -6.23 17.53
C PHE A 87 -26.24 -7.75 17.53
N PHE A 88 -25.25 -8.49 18.06
CA PHE A 88 -25.34 -9.95 18.15
C PHE A 88 -26.49 -10.40 19.06
N LYS A 89 -26.70 -9.72 20.20
CA LYS A 89 -27.84 -10.00 21.09
C LYS A 89 -29.19 -9.72 20.45
N LYS A 90 -29.32 -8.68 19.61
CA LYS A 90 -30.55 -8.41 18.86
C LYS A 90 -30.84 -9.51 17.85
N ILE A 91 -29.83 -9.99 17.12
CA ILE A 91 -29.99 -11.09 16.16
C ILE A 91 -30.38 -12.38 16.90
N ALA A 92 -29.64 -12.75 17.95
CA ALA A 92 -29.93 -13.93 18.75
C ALA A 92 -31.33 -13.84 19.40
N GLY A 93 -31.69 -12.67 19.94
CA GLY A 93 -33.00 -12.41 20.52
C GLY A 93 -34.14 -12.53 19.50
N TYR A 94 -33.96 -11.98 18.29
CA TYR A 94 -34.95 -12.08 17.22
C TYR A 94 -35.13 -13.52 16.74
N LEU A 95 -34.04 -14.28 16.60
CA LEU A 95 -34.11 -15.70 16.21
C LEU A 95 -34.80 -16.55 17.28
N LEU A 96 -34.50 -16.32 18.56
CA LEU A 96 -35.17 -16.99 19.66
C LEU A 96 -36.66 -16.64 19.73
N GLN A 97 -37.00 -15.35 19.60
CA GLN A 97 -38.39 -14.89 19.56
C GLN A 97 -39.13 -15.51 18.37
N TYR A 98 -38.57 -15.46 17.17
CA TYR A 98 -39.17 -16.05 15.98
C TYR A 98 -39.35 -17.58 16.11
N GLY A 99 -38.34 -18.29 16.63
CA GLY A 99 -38.44 -19.73 16.88
C GLY A 99 -39.50 -20.08 17.92
N MET A 100 -39.60 -19.30 19.00
CA MET A 100 -40.60 -19.53 20.04
C MET A 100 -42.01 -19.16 19.56
N THR A 101 -42.18 -18.04 18.84
CA THR A 101 -43.45 -17.62 18.25
C THR A 101 -43.94 -18.63 17.23
N THR A 102 -43.08 -19.16 16.36
CA THR A 102 -43.45 -20.21 15.39
C THR A 102 -43.78 -21.54 16.07
N PHE A 103 -43.08 -21.91 17.14
CA PHE A 103 -43.39 -23.11 17.93
C PHE A 103 -44.74 -22.99 18.66
N ILE A 104 -44.98 -21.85 19.31
CA ILE A 104 -46.25 -21.58 20.02
C ILE A 104 -47.39 -21.49 19.01
N ALA A 105 -47.25 -20.75 17.91
CA ALA A 105 -48.26 -20.65 16.87
C ALA A 105 -48.64 -22.02 16.27
N LYS A 106 -47.69 -22.95 16.14
CA LYS A 106 -47.96 -24.33 15.75
C LYS A 106 -48.69 -25.14 16.81
N LYS A 107 -48.51 -24.84 18.10
CA LYS A 107 -49.15 -25.52 19.23
C LYS A 107 -50.52 -24.94 19.60
N THR A 108 -50.75 -23.66 19.32
CA THR A 108 -51.96 -22.95 19.74
C THR A 108 -52.91 -22.64 18.60
N ASN A 109 -52.68 -23.13 17.38
CA ASN A 109 -53.66 -23.00 16.29
C ASN A 109 -54.92 -23.77 16.67
N PRO A 110 -56.02 -23.11 17.07
CA PRO A 110 -57.32 -23.74 17.01
C PRO A 110 -57.63 -23.80 15.52
N ASN A 111 -57.85 -24.99 15.00
CA ASN A 111 -58.39 -25.18 13.66
C ASN A 111 -59.55 -24.17 13.42
N PRO A 112 -59.61 -23.44 12.29
CA PRO A 112 -60.87 -22.80 11.93
C PRO A 112 -61.98 -23.85 11.80
#